data_AF-A0A645GLZ4-F1
#
_entry.id   AF-A0A645GLZ4-F1
#
_cell.length_a   1.000
_cell.length_b   1.000
_cell.length_c   1.000
_cell.angle_alpha   90.00
_cell.angle_beta   90.00
_cell.angle_gamma   90.00
#
_symmetry.space_group_name_H-M   'P 1'
#
loop_
_entity.id
_entity.type
_entity.pdbx_description
1 polymer ?
#
loop_
_entity_poly.entity_id
_entity_poly.type
_entity_poly.pdbx_seq_one_letter_code
_entity_poly.pdbx_strand_id
1 'polypeptide(L)' 'MHNARNIPPTGIRFPDALKEILKKAAKEEGRSVNSEVIKRIERSLKEDGFIKA' A
#
# COMPACT_ATOMS: atom_id res chain seq x y z
N MET A 1 -0.15 10.10 -4.56
CA MET A 1 -1.26 10.48 -3.65
C MET A 1 -1.12 11.95 -3.30
N HIS A 2 -2.03 12.79 -3.78
CA HIS A 2 -2.09 14.17 -3.28
C HIS A 2 -2.73 14.16 -1.88
N ASN A 3 -2.14 14.87 -0.92
CA ASN A 3 -2.66 15.05 0.46
C ASN A 3 -2.70 13.84 1.41
N ALA A 4 -1.76 12.90 1.29
CA ALA A 4 -1.62 11.81 2.28
C ALA A 4 -1.46 12.31 3.74
N ARG A 5 -0.97 13.54 3.93
CA ARG A 5 -0.83 14.18 5.25
C ARG A 5 -2.17 14.49 5.95
N ASN A 6 -3.27 14.61 5.20
CA ASN A 6 -4.59 14.94 5.74
C ASN A 6 -5.42 13.69 6.07
N ILE A 7 -4.92 12.49 5.75
CA ILE A 7 -5.61 11.23 6.00
C ILE A 7 -5.11 10.68 7.35
N PRO A 8 -5.99 10.40 8.32
CA PRO A 8 -5.57 9.84 9.59
C PRO A 8 -4.94 8.45 9.38
N PRO A 9 -3.86 8.12 10.12
CA PRO A 9 -3.19 6.84 9.96
C PRO A 9 -4.07 5.69 10.46
N THR A 10 -4.18 4.62 9.67
CA THR A 10 -4.96 3.42 10.01
C THR A 10 -4.33 2.59 11.15
N GLY A 11 -3.06 2.81 11.48
CA GLY A 11 -2.39 2.14 12.62
C GLY A 11 -2.11 0.65 12.42
N ILE A 12 -1.73 0.23 11.21
CA ILE A 12 -1.45 -1.18 10.89
C ILE A 12 0.00 -1.55 11.29
N ARG A 13 0.16 -2.66 12.02
CA ARG A 13 1.48 -3.20 12.38
C ARG A 13 1.89 -4.27 11.37
N PHE A 14 3.02 -4.03 10.69
CA PHE A 14 3.63 -4.99 9.77
C PHE A 14 4.81 -5.70 10.46
N PRO A 15 4.93 -7.04 10.34
CA PRO A 15 6.14 -7.75 10.73
C PRO A 15 7.37 -7.22 9.96
N ASP A 16 8.54 -7.21 10.60
CA ASP A 16 9.74 -6.59 10.03
C ASP A 16 10.14 -7.19 8.68
N ALA A 17 10.09 -8.52 8.55
CA ALA A 17 10.38 -9.20 7.30
C ALA A 17 9.48 -8.71 6.14
N LEU A 18 8.19 -8.54 6.41
CA LEU A 18 7.23 -8.06 5.42
C LEU A 18 7.47 -6.57 5.09
N LYS A 19 7.81 -5.76 6.09
CA LYS A 19 8.12 -4.35 5.92
C LYS A 19 9.33 -4.13 5.00
N GLU A 20 10.37 -4.95 5.13
CA GLU A 20 11.54 -4.88 4.26
C GLU A 20 11.23 -5.28 2.81
N ILE A 21 10.38 -6.29 2.61
CA ILE A 21 9.90 -6.68 1.27
C ILE A 21 9.10 -5.53 0.65
N LEU A 22 8.18 -4.91 1.40
CA LEU A 22 7.38 -3.78 0.94
C LEU A 22 8.24 -2.57 0.57
N LYS A 23 9.30 -2.28 1.34
CA LYS A 23 10.26 -1.22 1.01
C LYS A 23 10.99 -1.48 -0.30
N LYS A 24 11.45 -2.72 -0.52
CA LYS A 24 12.13 -3.11 -1.77
C LYS A 24 11.19 -2.95 -2.97
N ALA A 25 10.00 -3.55 -2.90
CA ALA A 25 9.02 -3.46 -3.97
C ALA A 25 8.62 -2.01 -4.28
N ALA A 26 8.39 -1.18 -3.24
CA ALA A 26 8.07 0.23 -3.43
C ALA A 26 9.21 0.98 -4.14
N LYS A 27 10.48 0.68 -3.79
CA LYS A 27 11.65 1.29 -4.43
C LYS A 27 11.78 0.90 -5.90
N GLU A 28 11.57 -0.38 -6.23
CA GLU A 28 11.63 -0.88 -7.60
C GLU A 28 10.55 -0.24 -8.51
N GLU A 29 9.37 0.01 -7.94
CA GLU A 29 8.25 0.64 -8.65
C GLU A 29 8.29 2.19 -8.62
N GLY A 30 9.29 2.80 -7.98
CA GLY A 30 9.40 4.26 -7.84
C GLY A 30 8.29 4.89 -6.98
N ARG A 31 7.71 4.12 -6.05
CA ARG A 31 6.60 4.53 -5.17
C ARG A 31 7.04 4.72 -3.73
N SER A 32 6.27 5.49 -2.96
CA SER A 32 6.39 5.44 -1.49
C SER A 32 5.81 4.13 -0.97
N VAL A 33 6.31 3.64 0.18
CA VAL A 33 5.81 2.42 0.82
C VAL A 33 4.29 2.47 1.03
N ASN A 34 3.76 3.63 1.45
CA ASN A 34 2.32 3.82 1.62
C ASN A 34 1.56 3.64 0.30
N SER A 35 2.07 4.22 -0.80
CA SER A 35 1.43 4.11 -2.11
C SER A 35 1.46 2.67 -2.62
N GLU A 36 2.54 1.94 -2.35
CA GLU A 36 2.69 0.53 -2.71
C GLU A 36 1.71 -0.37 -1.93
N VAL A 37 1.59 -0.17 -0.61
CA VAL A 37 0.61 -0.89 0.22
C VAL A 37 -0.80 -0.66 -0.30
N ILE A 38 -1.16 0.59 -0.59
CA ILE A 38 -2.51 0.92 -1.06
C ILE A 38 -2.77 0.31 -2.44
N LYS A 39 -1.81 0.37 -3.38
CA LYS A 39 -1.97 -0.26 -4.69
C LYS A 39 -2.16 -1.77 -4.61
N ARG A 40 -1.45 -2.44 -3.70
CA ARG A 40 -1.63 -3.88 -3.46
C ARG A 40 -3.01 -4.20 -2.89
N ILE A 41 -3.50 -3.40 -1.94
CA ILE A 41 -4.84 -3.57 -1.36
C ILE A 41 -5.92 -3.30 -2.42
N GLU A 42 -5.82 -2.20 -3.18
CA GLU A 42 -6.74 -1.86 -4.27
C GLU A 42 -6.83 -3.01 -5.29
N ARG A 43 -5.68 -3.58 -5.67
CA ARG A 43 -5.62 -4.72 -6.59
C ARG A 43 -6.34 -5.95 -6.02
N SER A 44 -6.03 -6.34 -4.78
CA SER A 44 -6.68 -7.48 -4.12
C SER A 44 -8.20 -7.28 -4.05
N LEU A 45 -8.65 -6.10 -3.60
CA LEU A 45 -10.08 -5.79 -3.49
C LEU A 45 -10.79 -5.74 -4.85
N LYS A 46 -10.08 -5.39 -5.92
CA LYS A 46 -10.60 -5.45 -7.29
C LYS A 46 -10.72 -6.91 -7.77
N GLU A 47 -9.72 -7.75 -7.50
CA GLU A 47 -9.72 -9.18 -7.82
C GLU A 47 -10.82 -9.92 -7.05
N ASP A 48 -11.07 -9.53 -5.78
CA ASP A 48 -12.15 -10.06 -4.94
C ASP A 48 -13.55 -9.51 -5.30
N GLY A 49 -13.64 -8.54 -6.23
CA GLY A 49 -14.90 -7.97 -6.70
C GLY A 49 -15.52 -6.88 -5.82
N PHE A 50 -14.84 -6.44 -4.76
CA PHE A 50 -15.28 -5.33 -3.91
C PHE A 50 -15.16 -3.96 -4.57
N ILE A 51 -14.23 -3.81 -5.53
CA ILE A 51 -14.05 -2.59 -6.32
C ILE A 51 -14.35 -2.91 -7.79
N LYS A 52 -15.37 -2.25 -8.36
CA LYS A 52 -15.65 -2.35 -9.80
C LYS A 52 -14.62 -1.53 -10.59
N ALA A 53 -14.11 -2.15 -11.65
CA ALA A 53 -13.14 -1.60 -12.58
C ALA A 53 -13.62 -0.32 -13.27
#